data_AF-A0A520N8V0-F1
#
_entry.id   AF-A0A520N8V0-F1
#
_cell.length_a   1.000
_cell.length_b   1.000
_cell.length_c   1.000
_cell.angle_alpha   90.00
_cell.angle_beta   90.00
_cell.angle_gamma   90.00
#
_symmetry.space_group_name_H-M   'P 1'
#
loop_
_entity.id
_entity.type
_entity.pdbx_description
1 polymer ?
#
loop_
_entity_poly.entity_id
_entity_poly.type
_entity_poly.pdbx_seq_one_letter_code
_entity_poly.pdbx_strand_id
1 'polypeptide(L)'
;MSKAAKALTKIVLTVLVSSLITGSAFAAARTYVPKNAVAKKELETCRLKKASPIGKITECRYQRQSRGKDVFMTIEMPNANCMREFQCEREKN
;
A
#
# COMPACT_ATOMS: atom_id res chain seq x y z
N MET A 1 -10.01 67.40 11.18
CA MET A 1 -9.94 66.40 10.10
C MET A 1 -11.19 66.52 9.22
N SER A 2 -11.03 66.81 7.92
CA SER A 2 -12.13 67.06 6.98
C SER A 2 -13.01 65.81 6.77
N LYS A 3 -14.32 66.00 6.54
CA LYS A 3 -15.30 64.92 6.27
C LYS A 3 -14.86 64.03 5.10
N ALA A 4 -14.15 64.59 4.12
CA ALA A 4 -13.60 63.86 2.98
C ALA A 4 -12.54 62.82 3.37
N ALA A 5 -11.67 63.13 4.34
CA ALA A 5 -10.63 62.20 4.80
C ALA A 5 -11.23 60.99 5.52
N LYS A 6 -12.33 61.19 6.28
CA LYS A 6 -13.08 60.10 6.91
C LYS A 6 -13.78 59.20 5.89
N ALA A 7 -14.28 59.75 4.79
CA ALA A 7 -14.93 58.99 3.72
C ALA A 7 -13.92 58.11 2.97
N LEU A 8 -12.76 58.68 2.60
CA LEU A 8 -11.68 57.95 1.93
C LEU A 8 -11.14 56.80 2.79
N THR A 9 -10.96 57.04 4.09
CA THR A 9 -10.48 56.00 5.01
C THR A 9 -11.46 54.84 5.13
N LYS A 10 -12.77 55.11 5.11
CA LYS A 10 -13.81 54.06 5.13
C LYS A 10 -13.80 53.22 3.86
N ILE A 11 -13.64 53.85 2.69
CA ILE A 11 -13.62 53.15 1.39
C ILE A 11 -12.39 52.24 1.30
N VAL A 12 -11.21 52.73 1.71
CA VAL A 12 -9.98 51.92 1.72
C VAL A 12 -10.14 50.71 2.65
N LEU A 13 -10.73 50.90 3.83
CA LEU A 13 -10.95 49.81 4.78
C LEU A 13 -11.92 48.76 4.22
N THR A 14 -12.99 49.17 3.53
CA THR A 14 -13.94 48.22 2.92
C THR A 14 -13.32 47.39 1.81
N VAL A 15 -12.45 47.98 0.99
CA VAL A 15 -11.77 47.27 -0.11
C VAL A 15 -10.78 46.22 0.44
N LEU A 16 -10.05 46.55 1.50
CA LEU A 16 -9.10 45.62 2.15
C LEU A 16 -9.79 44.39 2.76
N VAL A 17 -10.96 44.57 3.38
CA VAL A 17 -11.70 43.44 3.99
C VAL A 17 -12.23 42.48 2.94
N SER A 18 -12.65 42.97 1.77
CA SER A 18 -13.16 42.12 0.68
C SER A 18 -12.08 41.24 0.02
N SER A 19 -10.80 41.63 0.05
CA SER A 19 -9.70 40.84 -0.53
C SER A 19 -9.27 39.62 0.31
N LEU A 20 -9.72 39.51 1.56
CA LEU A 20 -9.36 38.42 2.48
C LEU A 20 -10.27 37.19 2.35
N ILE A 21 -11.32 37.26 1.53
CA ILE A 21 -12.28 36.16 1.32
C ILE A 21 -11.91 35.41 0.02
N THR A 22 -10.66 34.97 -0.10
CA THR A 22 -10.30 33.97 -1.10
C THR A 22 -10.64 32.61 -0.52
N GLY A 23 -11.81 32.10 -0.90
CA GLY A 23 -12.29 30.78 -0.50
C GLY A 23 -11.27 29.70 -0.83
N SER A 24 -11.06 28.78 0.11
CA SER A 24 -10.24 27.58 -0.08
C SER A 24 -10.79 26.76 -1.26
N ALA A 25 -10.13 26.85 -2.42
CA ALA A 25 -10.40 26.00 -3.55
C ALA A 25 -9.95 24.57 -3.20
N PHE A 26 -10.87 23.76 -2.67
CA PHE A 26 -10.66 22.33 -2.52
C PHE A 26 -10.71 21.70 -3.91
N ALA A 27 -9.55 21.65 -4.57
CA ALA A 27 -9.38 20.73 -5.68
C ALA A 27 -9.59 19.32 -5.13
N ALA A 28 -10.78 18.77 -5.35
CA ALA A 28 -11.05 17.36 -5.11
C ALA A 28 -10.19 16.58 -6.10
N ALA A 29 -8.94 16.29 -5.72
CA ALA A 29 -8.04 15.44 -6.46
C ALA A 29 -8.67 14.04 -6.49
N ARG A 30 -9.52 13.79 -7.47
CA ARG A 30 -10.03 12.46 -7.78
C ARG A 30 -8.86 11.68 -8.35
N THR A 31 -8.11 11.04 -7.47
CA THR A 31 -7.10 10.06 -7.87
C THR A 31 -7.79 8.96 -8.67
N TYR A 32 -7.23 8.67 -9.85
CA TYR A 32 -7.76 7.67 -10.75
C TYR A 32 -7.73 6.30 -10.05
N VAL A 33 -8.89 5.75 -9.73
CA VAL A 33 -8.99 4.37 -9.23
C VAL A 33 -8.97 3.46 -10.46
N PRO A 34 -7.92 2.66 -10.69
CA PRO A 34 -7.87 1.79 -11.84
C PRO A 34 -9.05 0.81 -11.78
N LYS A 35 -9.84 0.75 -12.87
CA LYS A 35 -11.00 -0.14 -13.03
C LYS A 35 -10.65 -1.62 -12.84
N ASN A 36 -9.38 -1.96 -13.02
CA ASN A 36 -8.79 -3.28 -12.81
C ASN A 36 -7.75 -3.23 -11.68
N ALA A 37 -8.11 -2.69 -10.52
CA ALA A 37 -7.33 -2.93 -9.31
C ALA A 37 -7.39 -4.44 -9.03
N VAL A 38 -6.44 -5.19 -9.61
CA VAL A 38 -6.26 -6.62 -9.36
C VAL A 38 -6.22 -6.75 -7.85
N ALA A 39 -7.20 -7.47 -7.29
CA ALA A 39 -7.31 -7.66 -5.86
C ALA A 39 -5.93 -8.03 -5.34
N LYS A 40 -5.35 -7.17 -4.48
CA LYS A 40 -3.99 -7.37 -3.97
C LYS A 40 -3.98 -8.77 -3.37
N LYS A 41 -3.14 -9.65 -3.94
CA LYS A 41 -2.97 -10.98 -3.40
C LYS A 41 -2.43 -10.83 -1.99
N GLU A 42 -3.16 -11.35 -1.02
CA GLU A 42 -2.69 -11.39 0.35
C GLU A 42 -1.49 -12.32 0.42
N LEU A 43 -0.42 -11.87 1.07
CA LEU A 43 0.78 -12.65 1.28
C LEU A 43 0.83 -13.11 2.73
N GLU A 44 1.48 -14.25 2.96
CA GLU A 44 1.77 -14.77 4.29
C GLU A 44 3.16 -15.37 4.35
N THR A 45 3.68 -15.57 5.57
CA THR A 45 4.96 -16.25 5.76
C THR A 45 4.78 -17.77 5.69
N CYS A 46 5.52 -18.40 4.78
CA CYS A 46 5.67 -19.86 4.70
C CYS A 46 7.01 -20.26 5.33
N ARG A 47 6.98 -21.13 6.34
CA ARG A 47 8.16 -21.59 7.10
C ARG A 47 8.53 -23.02 6.73
N LEU A 48 9.83 -23.30 6.61
CA LEU A 48 10.31 -24.63 6.28
C LEU A 48 9.91 -25.62 7.37
N LYS A 49 9.22 -26.68 6.97
CA LYS A 49 8.77 -27.77 7.84
C LYS A 49 9.65 -29.01 7.67
N LYS A 50 9.99 -29.35 6.42
CA LYS A 50 10.83 -30.50 6.10
C LYS A 50 11.55 -30.29 4.78
N ALA A 51 12.81 -30.71 4.72
CA ALA A 51 13.54 -30.95 3.47
C ALA A 51 13.69 -32.46 3.29
N SER A 52 13.48 -32.98 2.09
CA SER A 52 13.61 -34.41 1.80
C SER A 52 14.27 -34.62 0.44
N PRO A 53 15.43 -35.30 0.39
CA PRO A 53 16.03 -35.68 -0.89
C PRO A 53 15.19 -36.78 -1.55
N ILE A 54 14.85 -36.60 -2.82
CA ILE A 54 14.09 -37.55 -3.65
C ILE A 54 14.89 -37.76 -4.93
N GLY A 55 15.72 -38.81 -4.96
CA GLY A 55 16.58 -39.10 -6.11
C GLY A 55 17.57 -37.97 -6.40
N LYS A 56 17.37 -37.27 -7.53
CA LYS A 56 18.22 -36.14 -7.96
C LYS A 56 17.68 -34.76 -7.57
N ILE A 57 16.53 -34.70 -6.88
CA ILE A 57 15.91 -33.45 -6.45
C ILE A 57 15.82 -33.36 -4.94
N THR A 58 15.74 -32.14 -4.42
CA THR A 58 15.38 -31.88 -3.03
C THR A 58 13.97 -31.31 -2.99
N GLU A 59 13.05 -32.00 -2.30
CA GLU A 59 11.72 -31.47 -2.00
C GLU A 59 11.74 -30.68 -0.69
N CYS A 60 11.30 -29.43 -0.75
CA CYS A 60 11.14 -28.53 0.38
C CYS A 60 9.65 -28.36 0.68
N ARG A 61 9.22 -28.84 1.85
CA ARG A 61 7.85 -28.68 2.37
C ARG A 61 7.79 -27.51 3.35
N TYR A 62 6.90 -26.57 3.11
CA TYR A 62 6.71 -25.37 3.92
C TYR A 62 5.31 -25.31 4.54
N GLN A 63 5.24 -24.96 5.81
CA GLN A 63 4.01 -24.70 6.54
C GLN A 63 3.59 -23.24 6.39
N ARG A 64 2.32 -23.03 6.05
CA ARG A 64 1.69 -21.70 5.99
C ARG A 64 1.45 -21.14 7.39
N GLN A 65 1.59 -19.81 7.56
CA GLN A 65 1.19 -19.13 8.79
C GLN A 65 -0.29 -19.34 9.12
N SER A 66 -1.16 -19.33 8.10
CA SER A 66 -2.60 -19.62 8.20
C SER A 66 -2.95 -21.07 8.54
N ARG A 67 -1.96 -21.99 8.59
CA ARG A 67 -2.16 -23.44 8.80
C ARG A 67 -3.01 -24.15 7.74
N GLY A 68 -3.11 -23.57 6.53
CA GLY A 68 -3.70 -24.23 5.35
C GLY A 68 -2.81 -25.35 4.76
N LYS A 69 -3.01 -25.68 3.49
CA LYS A 69 -2.22 -26.75 2.84
C LYS A 69 -0.74 -26.40 2.76
N ASP A 70 0.12 -27.35 3.07
CA ASP A 70 1.58 -27.18 2.96
C ASP A 70 1.97 -26.80 1.51
N VAL A 71 2.98 -25.94 1.36
CA VAL A 71 3.55 -25.52 0.07
C VAL A 71 4.76 -26.38 -0.25
N PHE A 72 4.87 -26.84 -1.49
CA PHE A 72 5.96 -27.68 -1.96
C PHE A 72 6.79 -26.96 -3.00
N MET A 73 8.11 -27.02 -2.86
CA MET A 73 9.06 -26.53 -3.84
C MET A 73 10.13 -27.59 -4.10
N THR A 74 10.58 -27.70 -5.34
CA THR A 74 11.61 -28.68 -5.74
C THR A 74 12.86 -27.94 -6.21
N ILE A 75 14.02 -28.43 -5.81
CA ILE A 75 15.31 -27.94 -6.29
C ILE A 75 16.01 -29.08 -7.04
N GLU A 76 16.50 -28.81 -8.25
CA GLU A 76 17.20 -29.77 -9.13
C GLU A 76 18.65 -30.04 -8.69
N MET A 77 18.89 -30.07 -7.38
CA MET A 77 20.16 -30.43 -6.77
C MET A 77 19.86 -31.15 -5.44
N PRO A 78 20.35 -32.40 -5.26
CA PRO A 78 20.00 -33.22 -4.09
C PRO A 78 20.61 -32.74 -2.77
N ASN A 79 21.56 -31.79 -2.82
CA ASN A 79 22.23 -31.19 -1.66
C ASN A 79 21.93 -29.69 -1.52
N ALA A 80 20.93 -29.18 -2.25
CA ALA A 80 20.57 -27.77 -2.13
C ALA A 80 19.83 -27.52 -0.81
N ASN A 81 20.21 -26.43 -0.15
CA ASN A 81 19.52 -25.98 1.06
C ASN A 81 18.19 -25.33 0.70
N CYS A 82 17.11 -25.78 1.33
CA CYS A 82 15.84 -25.07 1.33
C CYS A 82 15.97 -23.72 2.06
N MET A 83 15.24 -22.71 1.61
CA MET A 83 15.10 -21.46 2.37
C MET A 83 14.43 -21.75 3.71
N ARG A 84 14.77 -21.02 4.77
CA ARG A 84 14.11 -21.18 6.08
C ARG A 84 12.68 -20.68 6.09
N GLU A 85 12.44 -19.56 5.40
CA GLU A 85 11.12 -18.97 5.23
C GLU A 85 11.08 -18.07 3.99
N PHE A 86 9.88 -17.82 3.47
CA PHE A 86 9.64 -16.90 2.37
C PHE A 86 8.18 -16.39 2.40
N GLN A 87 7.87 -15.39 1.57
CA GLN A 87 6.50 -14.89 1.39
C GLN A 87 5.77 -15.69 0.31
N CYS A 88 4.65 -16.29 0.66
CA CYS A 88 3.80 -17.08 -0.23
C CYS A 88 2.41 -16.44 -0.36
N GLU A 89 1.72 -16.67 -1.49
CA GLU A 89 0.34 -16.22 -1.65
C GLU A 89 -0.56 -16.95 -0.65
N ARG A 90 -1.34 -16.20 0.14
CA ARG A 90 -2.28 -16.75 1.12
C ARG A 90 -3.40 -17.51 0.40
N GLU A 91 -3.69 -18.71 0.87
CA GLU A 91 -4.82 -19.50 0.39
C GLU A 91 -6.13 -18.76 0.73
N LYS A 92 -7.02 -18.57 -0.27
CA LYS A 92 -8.36 -18.06 -0.02
C LYS A 92 -9.17 -19.19 0.61
N ASN A 93 -9.56 -19.00 1.87
CA ASN A 93 -10.40 -19.92 2.62
C ASN A 93 -11.81 -20.01 2.03
#